data_AF-A0A8T0WQ63-F1
#
_entry.id   AF-A0A8T0WQ63-F1
#
_cell.length_a   1.000
_cell.length_b   1.000
_cell.length_c   1.000
_cell.angle_alpha   90.00
_cell.angle_beta   90.00
_cell.angle_gamma   90.00
#
_symmetry.space_group_name_H-M   'P 1'
#
loop_
_entity.id
_entity.type
_entity.pdbx_description
1 polymer ?
#
loop_
_entity_poly.entity_id
_entity_poly.type
_entity_poly.pdbx_seq_one_letter_code
_entity_poly.pdbx_strand_id
1 'polypeptide(L)'
;MLCQISNSEGPQEGKGRQGRTSSADSDMDIAGLPSDILVEVTASVATRSATPLNDIVNLRRSCKVFRDATAARKVGQCMAVHREWRLHWWDKARFLSVLRRCAASGNPEASYILGLEELCNRRRKARGLRRLLHAMEHGHTAAAYMIGMITLHDSLHDSLRSPGGAEQALERLDCFSSGHASAGPSRTRRRMASVRREAVSVMRRLTMRRWRMTEPPTPCSNPWCGKVETKTAEAWDGEGDDERWFCSRTLCRGRNKVEEGKKNSKRKC
;
A
#
# COMPACT_ATOMS: atom_id res chain seq x y z
N MET A 1 -57.78 62.43 -17.77
CA MET A 1 -57.96 60.98 -17.55
C MET A 1 -57.14 60.64 -16.31
N LEU A 2 -57.64 60.73 -15.06
CA LEU A 2 -58.57 59.83 -14.36
C LEU A 2 -58.22 58.35 -14.67
N CYS A 3 -57.76 57.51 -13.73
CA CYS A 3 -58.38 57.22 -12.44
C CYS A 3 -57.40 57.03 -11.27
N GLN A 4 -57.89 57.46 -10.10
CA GLN A 4 -57.49 57.07 -8.76
C GLN A 4 -58.01 55.67 -8.41
N ILE A 5 -57.32 54.97 -7.49
CA ILE A 5 -57.96 54.00 -6.60
C ILE A 5 -57.51 54.33 -5.17
N SER A 6 -58.48 54.74 -4.37
CA SER A 6 -58.43 54.88 -2.92
C SER A 6 -58.86 53.57 -2.26
N ASN A 7 -58.39 53.32 -1.03
CA ASN A 7 -59.06 52.65 0.11
C ASN A 7 -58.00 52.38 1.20
N SER A 8 -57.92 53.15 2.30
CA SER A 8 -58.76 53.22 3.51
C SER A 8 -58.20 52.36 4.66
N GLU A 9 -57.85 53.04 5.75
CA GLU A 9 -57.35 52.52 7.03
C GLU A 9 -58.43 51.82 7.88
N GLY A 10 -57.99 50.95 8.79
CA GLY A 10 -58.78 50.42 9.90
C GLY A 10 -57.93 49.54 10.85
N PRO A 11 -57.91 49.79 12.18
CA PRO A 11 -56.87 49.31 13.11
C PRO A 11 -57.31 48.09 13.93
N GLN A 12 -56.38 47.32 14.54
CA GLN A 12 -56.58 46.68 15.85
C GLN A 12 -55.27 46.40 16.62
N GLU A 13 -55.35 46.68 17.91
CA GLU A 13 -54.37 46.54 18.98
C GLU A 13 -53.96 45.09 19.29
N GLY A 14 -52.73 44.97 19.79
CA GLY A 14 -52.46 44.37 21.11
C GLY A 14 -52.79 42.90 21.34
N LYS A 15 -51.75 42.07 21.37
CA LYS A 15 -51.54 41.10 22.45
C LYS A 15 -50.10 40.62 22.45
N GLY A 16 -49.36 41.05 23.47
CA GLY A 16 -48.11 40.41 23.83
C GLY A 16 -48.35 38.95 24.19
N ARG A 17 -47.41 38.08 23.84
CA ARG A 17 -47.10 36.92 24.66
C ARG A 17 -45.72 36.37 24.34
N GLN A 18 -44.98 36.28 25.42
CA GLN A 18 -43.99 35.25 25.73
C GLN A 18 -42.70 35.30 24.92
N GLY A 19 -41.71 35.90 25.58
CA GLY A 19 -40.33 35.48 25.46
C GLY A 19 -40.25 33.96 25.46
N ARG A 20 -39.71 33.43 24.37
CA ARG A 20 -38.93 32.21 24.43
C ARG A 20 -37.49 32.65 24.57
N THR A 21 -37.01 32.62 25.81
CA THR A 21 -35.63 32.26 26.08
C THR A 21 -35.43 30.85 25.51
N SER A 22 -35.17 30.74 24.21
CA SER A 22 -34.52 29.55 23.68
C SER A 22 -33.07 29.69 24.08
N SER A 23 -32.75 29.06 25.21
CA SER A 23 -31.41 28.63 25.56
C SER A 23 -30.66 28.29 24.28
N ALA A 24 -29.59 29.02 24.00
CA ALA A 24 -28.61 28.65 23.01
C ALA A 24 -27.97 27.34 23.48
N ASP A 25 -28.66 26.24 23.21
CA ASP A 25 -27.99 24.96 23.06
C ASP A 25 -27.21 25.12 21.76
N SER A 26 -25.99 25.64 21.90
CA SER A 26 -25.02 25.74 20.82
C SER A 26 -24.63 24.31 20.47
N ASP A 27 -25.53 23.63 19.76
CA ASP A 27 -25.26 22.36 19.12
C ASP A 27 -24.17 22.68 18.09
N MET A 28 -22.92 22.41 18.47
CA MET A 28 -21.76 22.63 17.62
C MET A 28 -21.84 21.62 16.48
N ASP A 29 -22.60 21.97 15.45
CA ASP A 29 -22.63 21.23 14.20
C ASP A 29 -21.20 21.13 13.67
N ILE A 30 -20.83 19.96 13.16
CA ILE A 30 -19.56 19.72 12.47
C ILE A 30 -19.35 20.75 11.36
N ALA A 31 -20.42 21.27 10.75
CA ALA A 31 -20.34 22.33 9.75
C ALA A 31 -19.88 23.69 10.30
N GLY A 32 -19.97 23.92 11.62
CA GLY A 32 -19.47 25.11 12.29
C GLY A 32 -17.98 25.07 12.63
N LEU A 33 -17.30 23.92 12.44
CA LEU A 33 -15.86 23.81 12.69
C LEU A 33 -15.04 24.50 11.59
N PRO A 34 -13.89 25.13 11.94
CA PRO A 34 -12.97 25.67 10.94
C PRO A 34 -12.47 24.59 9.97
N SER A 35 -12.35 24.94 8.69
CA SER A 35 -11.91 24.02 7.63
C SER A 35 -10.58 23.34 7.94
N ASP A 36 -9.67 24.04 8.59
CA ASP A 36 -8.34 23.53 8.90
C ASP A 36 -8.38 22.39 9.93
N ILE A 37 -9.28 22.48 10.90
CA ILE A 37 -9.51 21.42 11.90
C ILE A 37 -10.10 20.19 11.21
N LEU A 38 -11.04 20.38 10.29
CA LEU A 38 -11.65 19.28 9.54
C LEU A 38 -10.65 18.58 8.62
N VAL A 39 -9.76 19.35 7.98
CA VAL A 39 -8.65 18.81 7.21
C VAL A 39 -7.68 18.04 8.10
N GLU A 40 -7.37 18.53 9.31
CA GLU A 40 -6.50 17.85 10.26
C GLU A 40 -7.08 16.52 10.74
N VAL A 41 -8.36 16.51 11.11
CA VAL A 41 -9.08 15.28 11.48
C VAL A 41 -9.06 14.29 10.32
N THR A 42 -9.33 14.76 9.11
CA THR A 42 -9.32 13.91 7.91
C THR A 42 -7.92 13.38 7.59
N ALA A 43 -6.88 14.20 7.74
CA ALA A 43 -5.49 13.80 7.58
C ALA A 43 -5.06 12.77 8.64
N SER A 44 -5.50 12.94 9.88
CA SER A 44 -5.30 11.98 10.97
C SER A 44 -5.94 10.63 10.63
N VAL A 45 -7.18 10.63 10.11
CA VAL A 45 -7.84 9.41 9.62
C VAL A 45 -7.05 8.77 8.48
N ALA A 46 -6.63 9.54 7.47
CA ALA A 46 -5.83 9.04 6.34
C ALA A 46 -4.49 8.42 6.77
N THR A 47 -3.91 8.91 7.87
CA THR A 47 -2.61 8.45 8.39
C THR A 47 -2.75 7.24 9.32
N ARG A 48 -3.75 7.25 10.20
CA ARG A 48 -3.83 6.33 11.34
C ARG A 48 -4.82 5.19 11.16
N SER A 49 -5.80 5.34 10.27
CA SER A 49 -6.80 4.30 9.99
C SER A 49 -6.16 3.00 9.51
N ALA A 50 -6.74 1.85 9.89
CA ALA A 50 -6.39 0.55 9.34
C ALA A 50 -6.81 0.40 7.86
N THR A 51 -7.83 1.14 7.41
CA THR A 51 -8.41 1.14 6.06
C THR A 51 -8.55 2.57 5.53
N PRO A 52 -7.44 3.32 5.38
CA PRO A 52 -7.47 4.76 5.12
C PRO A 52 -8.24 5.13 3.84
N LEU A 53 -8.17 4.32 2.77
CA LEU A 53 -8.90 4.62 1.55
C LEU A 53 -10.42 4.49 1.74
N ASN A 54 -10.86 3.44 2.42
CA ASN A 54 -12.29 3.20 2.66
C ASN A 54 -12.86 4.29 3.57
N ASP A 55 -12.14 4.64 4.62
CA ASP A 55 -12.59 5.63 5.60
C ASP A 55 -12.65 7.02 4.99
N ILE A 56 -11.68 7.40 4.15
CA ILE A 56 -11.71 8.67 3.41
C ILE A 56 -12.86 8.70 2.39
N VAL A 57 -13.17 7.57 1.74
CA VAL A 57 -14.33 7.49 0.84
C VAL A 57 -15.64 7.64 1.61
N ASN A 58 -15.74 7.05 2.80
CA ASN A 58 -16.92 7.16 3.66
C ASN A 58 -17.08 8.58 4.21
N LEU A 59 -16.00 9.21 4.69
CA LEU A 59 -16.00 10.61 5.10
C LEU A 59 -16.41 11.54 3.95
N ARG A 60 -15.92 11.29 2.74
CA ARG A 60 -16.33 12.08 1.57
C ARG A 60 -17.83 11.98 1.27
N ARG A 61 -18.45 10.85 1.60
CA ARG A 61 -19.87 10.59 1.35
C ARG A 61 -20.78 11.08 2.47
N SER A 62 -20.26 11.31 3.67
CA SER A 62 -21.08 11.64 4.83
C SER A 62 -21.66 13.05 4.74
N CYS A 63 -20.86 14.07 4.42
CA CYS A 63 -21.34 15.44 4.28
C CYS A 63 -20.47 16.30 3.36
N LYS A 64 -20.99 17.47 2.97
CA LYS A 64 -20.29 18.43 2.11
C LYS A 64 -18.97 18.90 2.71
N VAL A 65 -18.95 19.15 4.01
CA VAL A 65 -17.79 19.69 4.72
C VAL A 65 -16.62 18.69 4.72
N PHE A 66 -16.88 17.40 4.98
CA PHE A 66 -15.86 16.36 4.85
C PHE A 66 -15.53 16.04 3.39
N ARG A 67 -16.46 16.20 2.45
CA ARG A 67 -16.14 16.09 1.03
C ARG A 67 -15.06 17.09 0.64
N ASP A 68 -15.17 18.34 1.11
CA ASP A 68 -14.21 19.40 0.83
C ASP A 68 -12.89 19.16 1.61
N ALA A 69 -12.97 18.77 2.89
CA ALA A 69 -11.78 18.43 3.68
C ALA A 69 -10.97 17.25 3.10
N THR A 70 -11.64 16.19 2.62
CA THR A 70 -10.99 15.04 1.96
C THR A 70 -10.40 15.37 0.59
N ALA A 71 -10.70 16.53 0.01
CA ALA A 71 -10.09 17.01 -1.23
C ALA A 71 -8.78 17.78 -0.96
N ALA A 72 -8.51 18.18 0.28
CA ALA A 72 -7.30 18.90 0.63
C ALA A 72 -6.04 18.08 0.31
N ARG A 73 -5.04 18.75 -0.27
CA ARG A 73 -3.76 18.15 -0.68
C ARG A 73 -3.10 17.38 0.48
N LYS A 74 -3.18 17.92 1.69
CA LYS A 74 -2.62 17.33 2.92
C LYS A 74 -3.07 15.89 3.14
N VAL A 75 -4.36 15.59 2.90
CA VAL A 75 -4.93 14.24 3.06
C VAL A 75 -4.24 13.24 2.14
N GLY A 76 -4.04 13.60 0.87
CA GLY A 76 -3.32 12.74 -0.08
C GLY A 76 -1.84 12.59 0.27
N GLN A 77 -1.22 13.67 0.78
CA GLN A 77 0.19 13.70 1.16
C GLN A 77 0.50 12.78 2.35
N CYS A 78 -0.37 12.71 3.36
CA CYS A 78 -0.16 11.92 4.57
C CYS A 78 -0.79 10.52 4.55
N MET A 79 -1.57 10.19 3.52
CA MET A 79 -2.28 8.92 3.48
C MET A 79 -1.32 7.72 3.59
N ALA A 80 -1.63 6.80 4.50
CA ALA A 80 -0.85 5.58 4.75
C ALA A 80 -1.10 4.52 3.67
N VAL A 81 -0.59 4.78 2.45
CA VAL A 81 -0.85 3.95 1.27
C VAL A 81 -0.36 2.51 1.40
N HIS A 82 0.63 2.23 2.26
CA HIS A 82 1.06 0.85 2.53
C HIS A 82 -0.05 -0.04 3.12
N ARG A 83 -1.02 0.55 3.82
CA ARG A 83 -2.15 -0.19 4.41
C ARG A 83 -3.13 -0.71 3.36
N GLU A 84 -3.11 -0.11 2.17
CA GLU A 84 -3.98 -0.46 1.04
C GLU A 84 -3.40 -1.57 0.16
N TRP A 85 -2.41 -2.33 0.65
CA TRP A 85 -1.77 -3.38 -0.16
C TRP A 85 -2.70 -4.49 -0.61
N ARG A 86 -3.81 -4.70 0.10
CA ARG A 86 -4.86 -5.63 -0.33
C ARG A 86 -5.38 -5.22 -1.71
N LEU A 87 -5.55 -3.92 -1.96
CA LEU A 87 -6.08 -3.40 -3.21
C LEU A 87 -5.17 -3.70 -4.40
N HIS A 88 -3.84 -3.75 -4.21
CA HIS A 88 -2.90 -4.15 -5.27
C HIS A 88 -3.26 -5.51 -5.90
N TRP A 89 -3.80 -6.44 -5.11
CA TRP A 89 -4.14 -7.80 -5.54
C TRP A 89 -5.52 -7.92 -6.17
N TRP A 90 -6.51 -7.22 -5.62
CA TRP A 90 -7.91 -7.31 -6.07
C TRP A 90 -8.20 -6.37 -7.24
N ASP A 91 -7.60 -5.18 -7.23
CA ASP A 91 -7.81 -4.14 -8.22
C ASP A 91 -6.54 -3.31 -8.37
N LYS A 92 -5.58 -3.87 -9.11
CA LYS A 92 -4.29 -3.21 -9.38
C LYS A 92 -4.47 -1.85 -10.05
N ALA A 93 -5.48 -1.70 -10.91
CA ALA A 93 -5.73 -0.44 -11.61
C ALA A 93 -6.13 0.67 -10.63
N ARG A 94 -7.08 0.38 -9.72
CA ARG A 94 -7.50 1.31 -8.67
C ARG A 94 -6.39 1.59 -7.68
N PHE A 95 -5.62 0.57 -7.26
CA PHE A 95 -4.45 0.78 -6.39
C PHE A 95 -3.45 1.75 -7.01
N LEU A 96 -3.07 1.54 -8.28
CA LEU A 96 -2.15 2.43 -8.97
C LEU A 96 -2.74 3.84 -9.19
N SER A 97 -4.06 3.95 -9.36
CA SER A 97 -4.74 5.26 -9.45
C SER A 97 -4.62 6.03 -8.13
N VAL A 98 -4.88 5.36 -7.01
CA VAL A 98 -4.74 5.93 -5.66
C VAL A 98 -3.30 6.37 -5.41
N LEU A 99 -2.31 5.52 -5.69
CA LEU A 99 -0.90 5.89 -5.55
C LEU A 99 -0.53 7.11 -6.38
N ARG A 100 -1.02 7.22 -7.63
CA ARG A 100 -0.74 8.41 -8.47
C ARG A 100 -1.31 9.68 -7.88
N ARG A 101 -2.53 9.62 -7.33
CA ARG A 101 -3.16 10.78 -6.66
C ARG A 101 -2.36 11.20 -5.43
N CYS A 102 -1.98 10.26 -4.57
CA CYS A 102 -1.17 10.56 -3.39
C CYS A 102 0.22 11.09 -3.76
N ALA A 103 0.87 10.49 -4.76
CA ALA A 103 2.16 10.98 -5.26
C ALA A 103 2.04 12.40 -5.83
N ALA A 104 0.97 12.73 -6.56
CA ALA A 104 0.71 14.08 -7.05
C ALA A 104 0.48 15.09 -5.90
N SER A 105 -0.05 14.64 -4.76
CA SER A 105 -0.13 15.45 -3.54
C SER A 105 1.22 15.64 -2.83
N GLY A 106 2.27 14.91 -3.23
CA GLY A 106 3.60 14.94 -2.59
C GLY A 106 3.81 13.83 -1.56
N ASN A 107 3.06 12.73 -1.62
CA ASN A 107 3.27 11.58 -0.73
C ASN A 107 4.56 10.82 -1.11
N PRO A 108 5.57 10.76 -0.20
CA PRO A 108 6.83 10.10 -0.48
C PRO A 108 6.68 8.58 -0.61
N GLU A 109 5.86 7.95 0.23
CA GLU A 109 5.61 6.50 0.20
C GLU A 109 4.96 6.10 -1.13
N ALA A 110 3.96 6.85 -1.60
CA ALA A 110 3.32 6.58 -2.88
C ALA A 110 4.28 6.73 -4.06
N SER A 111 5.16 7.73 -4.02
CA SER A 111 6.20 7.94 -5.02
C SER A 111 7.22 6.81 -5.04
N TYR A 112 7.63 6.35 -3.86
CA TYR A 112 8.51 5.20 -3.70
C TYR A 112 7.94 3.93 -4.32
N ILE A 113 6.68 3.59 -4.00
CA ILE A 113 6.01 2.39 -4.52
C ILE A 113 5.83 2.47 -6.04
N LEU A 114 5.42 3.63 -6.56
CA LEU A 114 5.33 3.84 -8.01
C LEU A 114 6.71 3.75 -8.68
N GLY A 115 7.78 4.23 -8.04
CA GLY A 115 9.15 4.10 -8.54
C GLY A 115 9.54 2.64 -8.73
N LEU A 116 9.27 1.80 -7.74
CA LEU A 116 9.51 0.37 -7.82
C LEU A 116 8.59 -0.35 -8.83
N GLU A 117 7.32 0.02 -8.94
CA GLU A 117 6.44 -0.52 -9.99
C GLU A 117 6.96 -0.22 -11.39
N GLU A 118 7.48 1.00 -11.61
CA GLU A 118 8.07 1.42 -12.88
C GLU A 118 9.34 0.63 -13.21
N LEU A 119 10.19 0.35 -12.22
CA LEU A 119 11.40 -0.45 -12.37
C LEU A 119 11.11 -1.93 -12.59
N CYS A 120 10.40 -2.56 -11.64
CA CYS A 120 10.27 -4.01 -11.56
C CYS A 120 9.26 -4.57 -12.57
N ASN A 121 8.14 -3.88 -12.77
CA ASN A 121 7.02 -4.42 -13.56
C ASN A 121 6.92 -3.80 -14.96
N ARG A 122 7.34 -2.55 -15.13
CA ARG A 122 7.20 -1.81 -16.39
C ARG A 122 8.51 -1.62 -17.14
N ARG A 123 9.65 -1.91 -16.50
CA ARG A 123 11.01 -1.75 -17.06
C ARG A 123 11.32 -0.32 -17.53
N ARG A 124 10.67 0.69 -16.96
CA ARG A 124 10.85 2.11 -17.30
C ARG A 124 11.81 2.78 -16.32
N LYS A 125 13.08 2.40 -16.39
CA LYS A 125 14.15 2.76 -15.44
C LYS A 125 14.24 4.26 -15.14
N ALA A 126 14.33 5.11 -16.17
CA ALA A 126 14.44 6.55 -15.99
C ALA A 126 13.24 7.16 -15.23
N ARG A 127 12.00 6.70 -15.52
CA ARG A 127 10.81 7.16 -14.81
C ARG A 127 10.77 6.63 -13.38
N GLY A 128 11.20 5.38 -13.17
CA GLY A 128 11.30 4.79 -11.84
C GLY A 128 12.27 5.55 -10.95
N LEU A 129 13.48 5.82 -11.44
CA LEU A 129 14.51 6.59 -10.73
C LEU A 129 14.02 8.00 -10.37
N ARG A 130 13.38 8.73 -11.30
CA ARG A 130 12.80 10.06 -10.98
C ARG A 130 11.81 10.02 -9.81
N ARG A 131 11.00 8.97 -9.72
CA ARG A 131 10.03 8.82 -8.61
C ARG A 131 10.70 8.44 -7.29
N LEU A 132 11.72 7.58 -7.34
CA LEU A 132 12.51 7.25 -6.15
C LEU A 132 13.26 8.47 -5.63
N LEU A 133 13.84 9.27 -6.54
CA LEU A 133 14.52 10.52 -6.19
C LEU A 133 13.57 11.48 -5.49
N HIS A 134 12.39 11.70 -6.07
CA HIS A 134 11.37 12.53 -5.44
C HIS A 134 10.96 12.02 -4.04
N ALA A 135 10.80 10.71 -3.86
CA ALA A 135 10.50 10.13 -2.56
C ALA A 135 11.63 10.36 -1.55
N MET A 136 12.89 10.20 -1.99
CA MET A 136 14.08 10.44 -1.19
C MET A 136 14.18 11.90 -0.74
N GLU A 137 14.00 12.85 -1.65
CA GLU A 137 14.00 14.30 -1.36
C GLU A 137 12.96 14.67 -0.29
N HIS A 138 11.87 13.91 -0.20
CA HIS A 138 10.80 14.08 0.78
C HIS A 138 10.95 13.14 1.99
N GLY A 139 12.17 12.64 2.26
CA GLY A 139 12.52 11.92 3.49
C GLY A 139 12.32 10.40 3.47
N HIS A 140 12.00 9.79 2.33
CA HIS A 140 11.81 8.34 2.24
C HIS A 140 13.14 7.57 2.24
N THR A 141 13.59 7.13 3.41
CA THR A 141 14.89 6.45 3.56
C THR A 141 15.04 5.17 2.73
N ALA A 142 13.98 4.37 2.55
CA ALA A 142 14.04 3.19 1.69
C ALA A 142 14.17 3.53 0.20
N ALA A 143 13.78 4.74 -0.22
CA ALA A 143 14.00 5.19 -1.59
C ALA A 143 15.49 5.48 -1.83
N ALA A 144 16.16 6.16 -0.89
CA ALA A 144 17.61 6.39 -0.93
C ALA A 144 18.38 5.06 -1.00
N TYR A 145 18.03 4.11 -0.13
CA TYR A 145 18.61 2.77 -0.15
C TYR A 145 18.43 2.09 -1.51
N MET A 146 17.22 2.14 -2.08
CA MET A 146 16.95 1.51 -3.38
C MET A 146 17.71 2.18 -4.53
N ILE A 147 17.83 3.52 -4.55
CA ILE A 147 18.67 4.23 -5.52
C ILE A 147 20.11 3.75 -5.40
N GLY A 148 20.67 3.71 -4.19
CA GLY A 148 22.03 3.23 -3.97
C GLY A 148 22.25 1.80 -4.46
N MET A 149 21.31 0.89 -4.19
CA MET A 149 21.39 -0.49 -4.68
C MET A 149 21.33 -0.60 -6.21
N ILE A 150 20.51 0.24 -6.86
CA ILE A 150 20.43 0.29 -8.33
C ILE A 150 21.73 0.82 -8.91
N THR A 151 22.25 1.92 -8.37
CA THR A 151 23.52 2.52 -8.82
C THR A 151 24.69 1.56 -8.63
N LEU A 152 24.78 0.85 -7.50
CA LEU A 152 25.80 -0.18 -7.28
C LEU A 152 25.65 -1.32 -8.28
N HIS A 153 24.44 -1.81 -8.50
CA HIS A 153 24.20 -2.88 -9.47
C HIS A 153 24.61 -2.46 -10.89
N ASP A 154 24.25 -1.25 -11.31
CA ASP A 154 24.63 -0.70 -12.60
C ASP A 154 26.16 -0.54 -12.72
N SER A 155 26.79 0.00 -11.69
CA SER A 155 28.24 0.22 -11.66
C SER A 155 29.01 -1.09 -11.62
N LEU A 156 28.49 -2.13 -10.96
CA LEU A 156 29.04 -3.47 -10.97
C LEU A 156 28.92 -4.09 -12.36
N HIS A 157 27.75 -3.97 -12.99
CA HIS A 157 27.52 -4.42 -14.35
C HIS A 157 28.43 -3.71 -15.36
N ASP A 158 28.65 -2.42 -15.18
CA ASP A 158 29.59 -1.62 -15.99
C ASP A 158 31.04 -1.94 -15.64
N SER A 159 31.36 -2.27 -14.38
CA SER A 159 32.72 -2.61 -13.95
C SER A 159 33.18 -4.00 -14.43
N LEU A 160 32.24 -4.94 -14.58
CA LEU A 160 32.47 -6.20 -15.28
C LEU A 160 32.78 -5.98 -16.77
N ARG A 161 32.45 -4.79 -17.29
CA ARG A 161 32.77 -4.34 -18.64
C ARG A 161 34.01 -3.42 -18.67
N SER A 162 34.45 -2.87 -17.53
CA SER A 162 35.62 -1.98 -17.41
C SER A 162 36.16 -1.89 -15.96
N PRO A 163 37.42 -2.26 -15.67
CA PRO A 163 37.96 -2.24 -14.31
C PRO A 163 38.10 -0.79 -13.80
N GLY A 164 37.33 -0.42 -12.77
CA GLY A 164 37.36 0.91 -12.12
C GLY A 164 36.01 1.50 -11.70
N GLY A 165 34.89 0.95 -12.19
CA GLY A 165 33.55 1.50 -11.91
C GLY A 165 33.05 1.36 -10.46
N ALA A 166 33.57 0.38 -9.71
CA ALA A 166 33.13 0.12 -8.33
C ALA A 166 33.59 1.21 -7.34
N GLU A 167 34.81 1.73 -7.49
CA GLU A 167 35.37 2.76 -6.59
C GLU A 167 34.65 4.11 -6.77
N GLN A 168 34.39 4.54 -8.01
CA GLN A 168 33.60 5.74 -8.30
C GLN A 168 32.14 5.63 -7.84
N ALA A 169 31.60 4.41 -7.75
CA ALA A 169 30.23 4.19 -7.26
C ALA A 169 30.14 4.34 -5.75
N LEU A 170 31.14 3.86 -5.00
CA LEU A 170 31.23 4.09 -3.55
C LEU A 170 31.42 5.56 -3.21
N GLU A 171 32.31 6.27 -3.93
CA GLU A 171 32.55 7.71 -3.70
C GLU A 171 31.29 8.56 -3.94
N ARG A 172 30.50 8.23 -4.97
CA ARG A 172 29.19 8.88 -5.21
C ARG A 172 28.18 8.62 -4.10
N LEU A 173 28.26 7.49 -3.39
CA LEU A 173 27.36 7.16 -2.28
C LEU A 173 27.72 7.88 -0.98
N ASP A 174 29.00 8.19 -0.77
CA ASP A 174 29.48 8.92 0.41
C ASP A 174 28.99 10.38 0.42
N CYS A 175 28.85 11.02 -0.75
CA CYS A 175 28.25 12.36 -0.86
C CYS A 175 26.79 12.45 -0.38
N PHE A 176 26.06 11.32 -0.36
CA PHE A 176 24.66 11.29 0.13
C PHE A 176 24.56 10.99 1.63
N SER A 177 25.66 10.63 2.29
CA SER A 177 25.71 10.24 3.71
C SER A 177 26.22 11.35 4.64
N SER A 178 26.66 12.50 4.11
CA SER A 178 27.28 13.60 4.88
C SER A 178 26.35 14.32 5.88
N GLY A 179 25.12 13.87 6.10
CA GLY A 179 24.14 14.48 7.01
C GLY A 179 23.99 13.86 8.40
N HIS A 180 24.75 12.81 8.76
CA HIS A 180 24.56 12.11 10.04
C HIS A 180 25.87 11.86 10.80
N ALA A 181 26.43 12.92 11.37
CA ALA A 181 27.36 12.80 12.49
C ALA A 181 26.63 12.21 13.72
N SER A 182 27.33 11.34 14.48
CA SER A 182 27.08 10.92 15.88
C SER A 182 26.28 9.63 16.24
N ALA A 183 25.96 8.71 15.31
CA ALA A 183 25.35 7.43 15.71
C ALA A 183 26.35 6.26 15.78
N GLY A 184 26.46 5.61 16.95
CA GLY A 184 27.36 4.46 17.14
C GLY A 184 27.06 3.28 16.18
N PRO A 185 28.07 2.42 15.87
CA PRO A 185 28.00 1.44 14.78
C PRO A 185 26.79 0.48 14.84
N SER A 186 26.33 0.14 16.05
CA SER A 186 25.20 -0.77 16.28
C SER A 186 23.83 -0.16 15.96
N ARG A 187 23.66 1.16 16.15
CA ARG A 187 22.42 1.88 15.81
C ARG A 187 22.28 2.03 14.29
N THR A 188 23.38 2.32 13.61
CA THR A 188 23.44 2.42 12.15
C THR A 188 23.13 1.08 11.47
N ARG A 189 23.72 -0.04 11.94
CA ARG A 189 23.41 -1.39 11.42
C ARG A 189 21.94 -1.77 11.56
N ARG A 190 21.32 -1.51 12.72
CA ARG A 190 19.88 -1.80 12.93
C ARG A 190 18.99 -0.97 12.01
N ARG A 191 19.28 0.32 11.84
CA ARG A 191 18.54 1.21 10.92
C ARG A 191 18.65 0.69 9.48
N MET A 192 19.86 0.37 9.01
CA MET A 192 20.08 -0.18 7.67
C MET A 192 19.37 -1.52 7.47
N ALA A 193 19.39 -2.42 8.45
CA ALA A 193 18.66 -3.68 8.38
C ALA A 193 17.15 -3.47 8.28
N SER A 194 16.60 -2.47 9.00
CA SER A 194 15.18 -2.12 8.91
C SER A 194 14.81 -1.59 7.53
N VAL A 195 15.58 -0.64 7.00
CA VAL A 195 15.37 -0.06 5.68
C VAL A 195 15.48 -1.13 4.58
N ARG A 196 16.46 -2.03 4.69
CA ARG A 196 16.59 -3.18 3.78
C ARG A 196 15.37 -4.10 3.84
N ARG A 197 14.84 -4.41 5.04
CA ARG A 197 13.64 -5.24 5.20
C ARG A 197 12.41 -4.59 4.58
N GLU A 198 12.23 -3.29 4.79
CA GLU A 198 11.15 -2.51 4.17
C GLU A 198 11.23 -2.58 2.64
N ALA A 199 12.42 -2.31 2.09
CA ALA A 199 12.66 -2.35 0.66
C ALA A 199 12.35 -3.72 0.04
N VAL A 200 12.87 -4.79 0.66
CA VAL A 200 12.58 -6.16 0.24
C VAL A 200 11.10 -6.51 0.37
N SER A 201 10.42 -6.04 1.42
CA SER A 201 8.98 -6.28 1.61
C SER A 201 8.16 -5.66 0.48
N VAL A 202 8.40 -4.39 0.14
CA VAL A 202 7.67 -3.70 -0.94
C VAL A 202 7.98 -4.31 -2.29
N MET A 203 9.26 -4.55 -2.60
CA MET A 203 9.65 -5.24 -3.84
C MET A 203 8.96 -6.59 -3.96
N ARG A 204 9.02 -7.44 -2.92
CA ARG A 204 8.35 -8.75 -2.91
C ARG A 204 6.87 -8.60 -3.20
N ARG A 205 6.17 -7.65 -2.56
CA ARG A 205 4.73 -7.51 -2.80
C ARG A 205 4.39 -6.99 -4.20
N LEU A 206 5.27 -6.21 -4.84
CA LEU A 206 5.09 -5.73 -6.22
C LEU A 206 5.44 -6.79 -7.27
N THR A 207 6.47 -7.61 -7.01
CA THR A 207 6.99 -8.61 -7.96
C THR A 207 6.40 -9.99 -7.75
N MET A 208 5.81 -10.26 -6.59
CA MET A 208 4.91 -11.38 -6.42
C MET A 208 3.82 -11.17 -7.48
N ARG A 209 3.93 -11.92 -8.57
CA ARG A 209 2.80 -12.12 -9.45
C ARG A 209 1.70 -12.64 -8.53
N ARG A 210 0.45 -12.24 -8.78
CA ARG A 210 -0.71 -12.98 -8.27
C ARG A 210 -0.26 -14.43 -8.43
N TRP A 211 -0.16 -15.20 -7.35
CA TRP A 211 -0.34 -16.62 -7.50
C TRP A 211 -1.72 -16.67 -8.12
N ARG A 212 -1.75 -16.59 -9.45
CA ARG A 212 -2.68 -17.37 -10.20
C ARG A 212 -2.40 -18.72 -9.55
N MET A 213 -3.31 -19.14 -8.68
CA MET A 213 -4.01 -20.33 -9.06
C MET A 213 -4.36 -20.11 -10.53
N THR A 214 -3.38 -20.37 -11.42
CA THR A 214 -3.66 -20.96 -12.69
C THR A 214 -4.51 -22.09 -12.21
N GLU A 215 -5.82 -21.97 -12.45
CA GLU A 215 -6.65 -23.16 -12.51
C GLU A 215 -5.75 -24.22 -13.14
N PRO A 216 -5.50 -25.32 -12.41
CA PRO A 216 -4.46 -26.24 -12.80
C PRO A 216 -4.68 -26.51 -14.30
N PRO A 217 -3.65 -26.35 -15.16
CA PRO A 217 -3.79 -26.85 -16.52
C PRO A 217 -4.29 -28.29 -16.36
N THR A 218 -5.36 -28.59 -17.09
CA THR A 218 -6.16 -29.83 -17.10
C THR A 218 -5.51 -30.98 -16.31
N PRO A 219 -6.23 -31.65 -15.38
CA PRO A 219 -5.67 -32.72 -14.57
C PRO A 219 -4.83 -33.66 -15.41
N CYS A 220 -3.65 -33.99 -14.88
CA CYS A 220 -2.71 -34.94 -15.49
C CYS A 220 -3.48 -36.13 -16.07
N SER A 221 -3.36 -36.34 -17.39
CA SER A 221 -4.08 -37.39 -18.10
C SER A 221 -3.67 -38.81 -17.68
N ASN A 222 -2.59 -38.95 -16.90
CA ASN A 222 -2.14 -40.24 -16.38
C ASN A 222 -2.93 -40.62 -15.10
N PRO A 223 -3.73 -41.71 -15.11
CA PRO A 223 -4.54 -42.15 -13.97
C PRO A 223 -3.74 -42.62 -12.74
N TRP A 224 -2.44 -42.85 -12.91
CA TRP A 224 -1.55 -43.43 -11.89
C TRP A 224 -0.68 -42.38 -11.18
N CYS A 225 -0.70 -41.13 -11.66
CA CYS A 225 0.12 -40.07 -11.07
C CYS A 225 -0.36 -39.71 -9.66
N GLY A 226 0.47 -39.96 -8.66
CA GLY A 226 0.18 -39.68 -7.26
C GLY A 226 -0.60 -40.78 -6.54
N LYS A 227 -0.77 -41.97 -7.12
CA LYS A 227 -1.26 -43.15 -6.38
C LYS A 227 -0.10 -43.84 -5.65
N VAL A 228 -0.39 -44.40 -4.48
CA VAL A 228 0.54 -45.24 -3.73
C VAL A 228 0.55 -46.60 -4.39
N GLU A 229 1.72 -47.12 -4.75
CA GLU A 229 1.85 -48.53 -5.11
C GLU A 229 1.72 -49.33 -3.82
N THR A 230 0.53 -49.90 -3.59
CA THR A 230 0.38 -50.93 -2.58
C THR A 230 1.05 -52.19 -3.12
N LYS A 231 2.35 -52.35 -2.85
CA LYS A 231 2.95 -53.67 -2.89
C LYS A 231 2.18 -54.49 -1.84
N THR A 232 1.49 -55.55 -2.27
CA THR A 232 1.00 -56.58 -1.36
C THR A 232 2.21 -57.26 -0.75
N ALA A 233 2.76 -56.65 0.30
CA ALA A 233 3.71 -57.28 1.19
C ALA A 233 2.88 -58.01 2.24
N GLU A 234 3.01 -59.34 2.25
CA GLU A 234 2.53 -60.17 3.33
C GLU A 234 3.02 -59.62 4.67
N ALA A 235 2.19 -59.80 5.70
CA ALA A 235 2.46 -59.35 7.05
C ALA A 235 3.87 -59.77 7.51
N TRP A 236 4.40 -59.01 8.47
CA TRP A 236 5.67 -59.16 9.17
C TRP A 236 6.84 -58.32 8.60
N ASP A 237 7.22 -57.33 9.41
CA ASP A 237 8.44 -56.51 9.43
C ASP A 237 8.52 -55.21 8.60
N GLY A 238 8.55 -54.10 9.35
CA GLY A 238 9.29 -52.88 9.01
C GLY A 238 8.50 -51.77 8.31
N GLU A 239 8.62 -50.54 8.81
CA GLU A 239 8.11 -49.31 8.21
C GLU A 239 8.42 -49.24 6.70
N GLY A 240 7.44 -49.57 5.87
CA GLY A 240 7.52 -49.38 4.43
C GLY A 240 7.23 -47.92 4.08
N ASP A 241 8.22 -47.21 3.58
CA ASP A 241 8.01 -45.94 2.89
C ASP A 241 7.11 -46.20 1.67
N ASP A 242 5.85 -45.77 1.74
CA ASP A 242 4.87 -45.80 0.66
C ASP A 242 5.41 -45.01 -0.55
N GLU A 243 6.13 -45.69 -1.44
CA GLU A 243 6.79 -45.06 -2.59
C GLU A 243 5.74 -44.61 -3.61
N ARG A 244 5.46 -43.31 -3.63
CA ARG A 244 4.41 -42.72 -4.48
C ARG A 244 4.99 -42.36 -5.84
N TRP A 245 4.43 -42.94 -6.90
CA TRP A 245 4.88 -42.68 -8.27
C TRP A 245 4.35 -41.33 -8.79
N PHE A 246 5.24 -40.51 -9.37
CA PHE A 246 4.90 -39.23 -9.98
C PHE A 246 5.38 -39.19 -11.42
N CYS A 247 4.55 -38.68 -12.33
CA CYS A 247 5.01 -38.41 -13.68
C CYS A 247 6.14 -37.36 -13.68
N SER A 248 7.01 -37.41 -14.68
CA SER A 248 8.19 -36.53 -14.85
C SER A 248 7.88 -35.03 -14.99
N ARG A 249 6.59 -34.64 -14.98
CA ARG A 249 6.19 -33.22 -14.90
C ARG A 249 6.41 -32.71 -13.48
N THR A 250 7.37 -31.79 -13.33
CA THR A 250 7.81 -31.15 -12.07
C THR A 250 6.69 -30.59 -11.18
N LEU A 251 5.50 -30.33 -11.73
CA LEU A 251 4.32 -29.82 -11.02
C LEU A 251 3.62 -30.87 -10.12
N CYS A 252 3.72 -32.16 -10.41
CA CYS A 252 2.98 -33.20 -9.67
C CYS A 252 3.59 -33.52 -8.30
N ARG A 253 4.93 -33.47 -8.17
CA ARG A 253 5.63 -33.64 -6.88
C ARG A 253 5.32 -32.53 -5.87
N GLY A 254 5.08 -31.30 -6.34
CA GLY A 254 4.79 -30.16 -5.47
C GLY A 254 3.42 -30.23 -4.79
N ARG A 255 2.44 -30.90 -5.39
CA ARG A 255 1.04 -30.96 -4.91
C ARG A 255 0.91 -31.75 -3.61
N ASN A 256 1.64 -32.86 -3.45
CA ASN A 256 1.54 -33.73 -2.26
C ASN A 256 2.28 -33.19 -1.03
N LYS A 257 3.44 -32.51 -1.21
CA LYS A 257 4.13 -31.85 -0.08
C LYS A 257 3.28 -30.75 0.58
N VAL A 258 2.40 -30.11 -0.19
CA VAL A 258 1.46 -29.09 0.32
C VAL A 258 0.28 -29.73 1.07
N GLU A 259 -0.19 -30.91 0.63
CA GLU A 259 -1.27 -31.62 1.34
C GLU A 259 -0.79 -32.28 2.63
N GLU A 260 0.42 -32.82 2.68
CA GLU A 260 1.04 -33.30 3.92
C GLU A 260 1.24 -32.17 4.93
N GLY A 261 1.68 -30.98 4.47
CA GLY A 261 1.76 -29.79 5.31
C GLY A 261 0.40 -29.34 5.87
N LYS A 262 -0.69 -29.50 5.11
CA LYS A 262 -2.06 -29.22 5.58
C LYS A 262 -2.59 -30.27 6.55
N LYS A 263 -2.25 -31.55 6.36
CA LYS A 263 -2.65 -32.64 7.28
C LYS A 263 -1.91 -32.54 8.62
N ASN A 264 -0.62 -32.19 8.61
CA ASN A 264 0.14 -31.96 9.85
C ASN A 264 -0.29 -30.69 10.61
N SER A 265 -0.81 -29.68 9.91
CA SER A 265 -1.40 -28.50 10.57
C SER A 265 -2.76 -28.75 11.21
N LYS A 266 -3.52 -29.76 10.74
CA LYS A 266 -4.83 -30.13 11.33
C LYS A 266 -4.73 -31.14 12.48
N ARG A 267 -3.57 -31.78 12.68
CA ARG A 267 -3.30 -32.69 13.81
C ARG A 267 -2.70 -31.98 15.04
N LYS A 268 -2.45 -30.66 14.96
CA LYS A 268 -1.90 -29.83 16.05
C LYS A 268 -2.89 -28.79 16.61
N CYS A 269 -4.19 -28.97 16.36
CA CYS A 269 -5.27 -28.26 17.05
C CYS A 269 -6.09 -29.25 17.84
#